data_AF-A0A0G4KAL6-F1
#
_entry.id   AF-A0A0G4KAL6-F1
#
_cell.length_a   1.000
_cell.length_b   1.000
_cell.length_c   1.000
_cell.angle_alpha   90.00
_cell.angle_beta   90.00
_cell.angle_gamma   90.00
#
_symmetry.space_group_name_H-M   'P 1'
#
loop_
_entity.id
_entity.type
_entity.pdbx_description
1 polymer ?
#
loop_
_entity_poly.entity_id
_entity_poly.type
_entity_poly.pdbx_seq_one_letter_code
_entity_poly.pdbx_strand_id
1 'polypeptide(L)'
;MKYFEKKEGNIFFIPLFLPNDIKDNIKNYSKTNFISEGNYAFGRLIEIDKSGGDLIEIFNYIGNIPNDKYDIIKSRLMFEPMHISMAFTKKRWRFIFEELNYDRERDSNYSKIIFY
;
A
#
# COMPACT_ATOMS: atom_id res chain seq x y z
N MET A 1 -12.71 -4.96 10.06
CA MET A 1 -11.75 -3.84 10.16
C MET A 1 -12.31 -2.60 9.50
N LYS A 2 -11.98 -1.41 10.03
CA LYS A 2 -12.24 -0.14 9.36
C LYS A 2 -11.13 0.12 8.34
N TYR A 3 -11.50 0.63 7.17
CA TYR A 3 -10.54 1.04 6.15
C TYR A 3 -10.62 2.55 5.96
N PHE A 4 -9.50 3.14 5.61
CA PHE A 4 -9.40 4.56 5.28
C PHE A 4 -9.60 4.78 3.78
N GLU A 5 -9.86 6.04 3.43
CA GLU A 5 -9.93 6.46 2.04
C GLU A 5 -8.53 6.50 1.39
N LYS A 6 -8.53 6.51 0.06
CA LYS A 6 -7.30 6.65 -0.72
C LYS A 6 -6.84 8.11 -0.62
N LYS A 7 -5.71 8.32 0.04
CA LYS A 7 -5.06 9.62 0.20
C LYS A 7 -3.54 9.42 0.24
N GLU A 8 -2.80 10.35 -0.34
CA GLU A 8 -1.34 10.36 -0.26
C GLU A 8 -0.88 10.33 1.20
N GLY A 9 0.19 9.57 1.46
CA GLY A 9 0.73 9.31 2.79
C GLY A 9 0.07 8.14 3.52
N ASN A 10 -1.17 7.77 3.18
CA ASN A 10 -1.84 6.67 3.87
C ASN A 10 -1.14 5.34 3.60
N ILE A 11 -1.13 4.51 4.64
CA ILE A 11 -0.52 3.19 4.61
C ILE A 11 -1.59 2.15 4.30
N PHE A 12 -1.26 1.26 3.38
CA PHE A 12 -2.08 0.14 2.95
C PHE A 12 -1.40 -1.21 3.24
N PHE A 13 -2.21 -2.26 3.25
CA PHE A 13 -1.71 -3.63 3.24
C PHE A 13 -1.86 -4.30 1.88
N ILE A 14 -1.01 -5.30 1.65
CA ILE A 14 -0.98 -6.25 0.55
C ILE A 14 -1.19 -7.64 1.15
N PRO A 15 -2.33 -8.31 0.93
CA PRO A 15 -2.51 -9.67 1.40
C PRO A 15 -1.61 -10.63 0.62
N LEU A 16 -0.77 -11.40 1.32
CA LEU A 16 0.17 -12.33 0.69
C LEU A 16 -0.42 -13.72 0.40
N PHE A 17 -1.68 -13.93 0.77
CA PHE A 17 -2.41 -15.18 0.59
C PHE A 17 -3.46 -15.11 -0.52
N LEU A 18 -3.61 -13.96 -1.19
CA LEU A 18 -4.50 -13.87 -2.34
C LEU A 18 -3.89 -14.63 -3.53
N PRO A 19 -4.71 -15.38 -4.30
CA PRO A 19 -4.24 -16.03 -5.51
C PRO A 19 -3.74 -14.99 -6.52
N ASN A 20 -2.65 -15.30 -7.22
CA ASN A 20 -2.03 -14.42 -8.23
C ASN A 20 -2.21 -14.96 -9.66
N ASP A 21 -3.23 -15.77 -9.89
CA ASP A 21 -3.52 -16.33 -11.21
C ASP A 21 -4.05 -15.25 -12.15
N ILE A 22 -3.80 -15.39 -13.46
CA ILE A 22 -4.21 -14.40 -14.49
C ILE A 22 -5.71 -14.09 -14.42
N LYS A 23 -6.55 -15.06 -14.04
CA LYS A 23 -8.00 -14.88 -13.88
C LYS A 23 -8.38 -14.08 -12.62
N ASP A 24 -7.56 -14.11 -11.58
CA ASP A 24 -7.78 -13.40 -10.32
C ASP A 24 -7.35 -11.92 -10.38
N ASN A 25 -6.56 -11.53 -11.38
CA ASN A 25 -6.17 -10.13 -11.60
C ASN A 25 -7.34 -9.19 -11.94
N ILE A 26 -8.50 -9.73 -12.34
CA ILE A 26 -9.71 -8.95 -12.65
C ILE A 26 -10.71 -8.96 -11.48
N LYS A 27 -10.54 -9.89 -10.54
CA LYS A 27 -11.46 -10.12 -9.41
C LYS A 27 -11.51 -8.92 -8.48
N ASN A 28 -12.72 -8.60 -8.04
CA ASN A 28 -12.99 -7.53 -7.08
C ASN A 28 -13.12 -8.13 -5.67
N TYR A 29 -12.36 -7.59 -4.73
CA TYR A 29 -12.31 -8.03 -3.33
C TYR A 29 -13.05 -7.06 -2.38
N SER A 30 -14.02 -6.30 -2.89
CA SER A 30 -14.84 -5.38 -2.10
C SER A 30 -15.63 -6.08 -0.99
N LYS A 31 -16.06 -7.33 -1.21
CA LYS A 31 -16.81 -8.16 -0.26
C LYS A 31 -15.92 -9.01 0.66
N THR A 32 -14.59 -8.93 0.51
CA THR A 32 -13.66 -9.72 1.31
C THR A 32 -13.47 -9.09 2.69
N ASN A 33 -13.70 -9.90 3.72
CA ASN A 33 -13.45 -9.54 5.11
C ASN A 33 -12.05 -9.97 5.51
N PHE A 34 -11.08 -9.08 5.32
CA PHE A 34 -9.71 -9.28 5.82
C PHE A 34 -9.68 -9.19 7.35
N ILE A 35 -8.80 -9.99 7.96
CA ILE A 35 -8.57 -10.06 9.42
C ILE A 35 -7.19 -9.50 9.77
N SER A 36 -7.02 -8.96 10.98
CA SER A 36 -5.76 -8.33 11.42
C SER A 36 -4.59 -9.32 11.49
N GLU A 37 -4.87 -10.58 11.81
CA GLU A 37 -3.88 -11.62 12.08
C GLU A 37 -3.36 -12.33 10.82
N GLY A 38 -3.85 -11.92 9.64
CA GLY A 38 -3.37 -12.45 8.36
C GLY A 38 -1.91 -12.08 8.07
N ASN A 39 -1.34 -12.72 7.05
CA ASN A 39 0.02 -12.38 6.59
C ASN A 39 -0.04 -11.32 5.47
N TYR A 40 0.54 -10.16 5.73
CA TYR A 40 0.50 -9.00 4.86
C TYR A 40 1.89 -8.40 4.65
N ALA A 41 2.12 -7.81 3.48
CA ALA A 41 3.12 -6.76 3.30
C ALA A 41 2.44 -5.39 3.37
N PHE A 42 3.22 -4.33 3.51
CA PHE A 42 2.68 -2.99 3.72
C PHE A 42 3.38 -1.96 2.86
N GLY A 43 2.65 -0.93 2.48
CA GLY A 43 3.18 0.16 1.68
C GLY A 43 2.49 1.49 1.96
N ARG A 44 3.07 2.57 1.45
CA ARG A 44 2.53 3.92 1.52
C ARG A 44 2.26 4.43 0.12
N LEU A 45 1.12 5.11 -0.03
CA LEU A 45 0.78 5.79 -1.28
C LEU A 45 1.53 7.13 -1.34
N ILE A 46 2.42 7.29 -2.32
CA ILE A 46 3.24 8.49 -2.48
C ILE A 46 2.49 9.55 -3.28
N GLU A 47 1.93 9.17 -4.42
CA GLU A 47 1.23 10.07 -5.34
C GLU A 47 0.04 9.37 -6.00
N ILE A 48 -1.05 10.11 -6.18
CA ILE A 48 -2.22 9.64 -6.94
C ILE A 48 -2.13 10.11 -8.39
N ASP A 49 -1.67 9.24 -9.29
CA ASP A 49 -1.70 9.48 -10.73
C ASP A 49 -2.75 8.59 -11.42
N LYS A 50 -3.70 9.25 -12.09
CA LYS A 50 -4.78 8.59 -12.84
C LYS A 50 -4.33 8.05 -14.21
N SER A 51 -3.19 8.50 -14.73
CA SER A 51 -2.70 8.15 -16.06
C SER A 51 -1.57 7.11 -16.01
N GLY A 52 -0.53 7.34 -15.19
CA GLY A 52 0.61 6.43 -15.00
C GLY A 52 0.40 5.32 -13.97
N GLY A 53 -0.68 5.40 -13.19
CA GLY A 53 -0.93 4.52 -12.05
C GLY A 53 -0.38 5.12 -10.75
N ASP A 54 -0.86 4.61 -9.62
CA ASP A 54 -0.51 5.16 -8.32
C ASP A 54 0.94 4.87 -7.98
N LEU A 55 1.69 5.90 -7.57
CA LEU A 55 3.06 5.73 -7.11
C LEU A 55 3.05 5.30 -5.64
N ILE A 56 3.73 4.19 -5.35
CA ILE A 56 3.79 3.62 -4.01
C ILE A 56 5.22 3.28 -3.62
N GLU A 57 5.40 3.04 -2.32
CA GLU A 57 6.58 2.39 -1.76
C GLU A 57 6.15 1.24 -0.85
N ILE A 58 7.01 0.23 -0.71
CA ILE A 58 6.76 -0.98 0.08
C ILE A 58 7.82 -1.09 1.17
N PHE A 59 7.40 -1.42 2.39
CA PHE A 59 8.26 -1.53 3.56
C PHE A 59 8.67 -2.99 3.83
N ASN A 60 9.78 -3.21 4.55
CA ASN A 60 10.27 -4.55 4.90
C ASN A 60 9.41 -5.28 5.93
N TYR A 61 8.53 -4.58 6.64
CA TYR A 61 7.62 -5.19 7.59
C TYR A 61 6.66 -6.14 6.87
N ILE A 62 6.70 -7.42 7.26
CA ILE A 62 5.80 -8.47 6.79
C ILE A 62 5.22 -9.16 8.03
N GLY A 63 3.90 -9.32 8.06
CA GLY A 63 3.21 -9.99 9.16
C GLY A 63 1.77 -9.55 9.33
N ASN A 64 1.29 -9.67 10.55
CA ASN A 64 -0.03 -9.17 10.96
C ASN A 64 -0.07 -7.64 10.91
N ILE A 65 -1.28 -7.09 10.91
CA ILE A 65 -1.48 -5.65 10.95
C ILE A 65 -1.09 -5.17 12.36
N PRO A 66 -0.05 -4.31 12.48
CA PRO A 66 0.41 -3.85 13.79
C PRO A 66 -0.60 -2.89 14.41
N ASN A 67 -0.43 -2.58 15.69
CA ASN A 67 -1.24 -1.56 16.36
C ASN A 67 -0.79 -0.14 16.00
N ASP A 68 0.48 0.02 15.64
CA ASP A 68 1.09 1.30 15.31
C ASP A 68 1.73 1.25 13.91
N LYS A 69 1.41 2.25 13.08
CA LYS A 69 2.00 2.42 11.75
C LYS A 69 3.52 2.62 11.79
N TYR A 70 4.07 3.13 12.89
CA TYR A 70 5.51 3.37 12.99
C TYR A 70 6.32 2.08 12.93
N ASP A 71 5.75 0.93 13.30
CA ASP A 71 6.40 -0.37 13.16
C ASP A 71 6.66 -0.72 11.69
N ILE A 72 5.73 -0.33 10.81
CA ILE A 72 5.86 -0.47 9.35
C ILE A 72 6.95 0.49 8.84
N ILE A 73 6.82 1.79 9.14
CA ILE A 73 7.71 2.82 8.60
C ILE A 73 9.18 2.60 9.03
N LYS A 74 9.42 2.23 10.29
CA LYS A 74 10.77 1.99 10.83
C LYS A 74 11.49 0.82 10.16
N SER A 75 10.75 -0.10 9.53
CA SER A 75 11.34 -1.24 8.82
C SER A 75 12.07 -0.85 7.53
N ARG A 76 11.96 0.41 7.09
CA ARG A 76 12.53 0.95 5.84
C ARG A 76 11.95 0.29 4.60
N LEU A 77 12.32 0.84 3.44
CA LEU A 77 11.87 0.34 2.15
C LEU A 77 12.47 -1.02 1.82
N MET A 78 11.65 -1.87 1.21
CA MET A 78 12.05 -3.17 0.68
C MET A 78 12.73 -3.02 -0.69
N PHE A 79 12.25 -2.09 -1.51
CA PHE A 79 12.76 -1.78 -2.85
C PHE A 79 12.38 -0.35 -3.24
N GLU A 80 12.87 0.12 -4.39
CA GLU A 80 12.59 1.47 -4.89
C GLU A 80 11.10 1.68 -5.20
N PRO A 81 10.57 2.91 -5.04
CA PRO A 81 9.17 3.20 -5.35
C PRO A 81 8.76 2.77 -6.76
N MET A 82 7.51 2.31 -6.92
CA MET A 82 7.00 1.82 -8.20
C MET A 82 5.58 2.26 -8.46
N HIS A 83 5.21 2.34 -9.74
CA HIS A 83 3.82 2.55 -10.15
C HIS A 83 3.04 1.24 -10.13
N ILE A 84 1.82 1.30 -9.62
CA ILE A 84 0.87 0.20 -9.67
C ILE A 84 -0.46 0.61 -10.30
N SER A 85 -1.12 -0.36 -10.90
CA SER A 85 -2.47 -0.18 -11.43
C SER A 85 -3.46 -1.15 -10.79
N MET A 86 -4.71 -0.72 -10.71
CA MET A 86 -5.88 -1.52 -10.33
C MET A 86 -5.91 -2.12 -8.91
N ALA A 87 -4.83 -2.10 -8.12
CA ALA A 87 -4.79 -2.76 -6.81
C ALA A 87 -5.84 -2.20 -5.84
N PHE A 88 -5.97 -0.86 -5.78
CA PHE A 88 -6.94 -0.19 -4.91
C PHE A 88 -8.36 -0.19 -5.50
N THR A 89 -8.51 -0.04 -6.82
CA THR A 89 -9.84 -0.01 -7.48
C THR A 89 -10.51 -1.38 -7.45
N LYS A 90 -9.73 -2.46 -7.63
CA LYS A 90 -10.18 -3.85 -7.44
C LYS A 90 -10.26 -4.28 -6.00
N LYS A 91 -9.96 -3.34 -5.10
CA LYS A 91 -10.14 -3.54 -3.69
C LYS A 91 -9.32 -4.75 -3.17
N ARG A 92 -8.18 -5.06 -3.79
CA ARG A 92 -7.21 -6.06 -3.32
C ARG A 92 -6.42 -5.54 -2.12
N TRP A 93 -6.01 -4.28 -2.20
CA TRP A 93 -5.29 -3.57 -1.15
C TRP A 93 -6.23 -2.58 -0.47
N ARG A 94 -5.96 -2.28 0.81
CA ARG A 94 -6.78 -1.38 1.62
C ARG A 94 -5.89 -0.51 2.49
N PHE A 95 -6.29 0.75 2.62
CA PHE A 95 -5.68 1.69 3.57
C PHE A 95 -6.14 1.37 4.99
N ILE A 96 -5.18 1.26 5.90
CA ILE A 96 -5.37 0.87 7.30
C ILE A 96 -4.78 1.85 8.29
N PHE A 97 -3.99 2.83 7.83
CA PHE A 97 -3.58 3.96 8.64
C PHE A 97 -3.59 5.25 7.82
N GLU A 98 -3.95 6.34 8.48
CA GLU A 98 -3.83 7.69 7.94
C GLU A 98 -2.51 8.34 8.32
N GLU A 99 -1.95 9.11 7.39
CA GLU A 99 -0.85 10.05 7.67
C GLU A 99 -1.35 11.47 7.40
N LEU A 100 -1.64 12.20 8.47
CA LEU A 100 -2.26 13.53 8.36
C LEU A 100 -1.26 14.60 7.91
N ASN A 101 0.01 14.44 8.28
CA ASN A 101 1.06 15.41 8.03
C ASN A 101 2.08 14.91 7.00
N TYR A 102 1.65 14.05 6.08
CA TYR A 102 2.51 13.49 5.05
C TYR A 102 3.08 14.59 4.16
N ASP A 103 4.39 14.56 3.96
CA ASP A 103 5.10 15.38 3.00
C ASP A 103 5.96 14.46 2.12
N ARG A 104 5.66 14.40 0.83
CA ARG A 104 6.29 13.44 -0.08
C ARG A 104 7.79 13.64 -0.27
N GLU A 105 8.29 14.88 -0.12
CA GLU A 105 9.73 15.13 -0.21
C GLU A 105 10.42 14.69 1.09
N ARG A 106 9.92 15.11 2.24
CA ARG A 106 10.49 14.77 3.55
C ARG A 106 10.43 13.26 3.81
N ASP A 107 9.29 12.65 3.52
CA ASP A 107 8.99 11.30 3.97
C ASP A 107 9.40 10.23 2.94
N SER A 108 9.42 10.57 1.65
CA SER A 108 9.63 9.61 0.54
C SER A 108 10.73 10.05 -0.44
N ASN A 109 11.37 11.20 -0.23
CA ASN A 109 12.43 11.74 -1.10
C ASN A 109 11.98 11.84 -2.57
N TYR A 110 10.75 12.30 -2.76
CA TYR A 110 10.01 12.22 -4.03
C TYR A 110 10.81 12.72 -5.25
N SER A 111 11.51 13.84 -5.13
CA SER A 111 12.36 14.40 -6.19
C SER A 111 13.50 13.50 -6.67
N LYS A 112 13.87 12.45 -5.93
CA LYS A 112 14.90 11.46 -6.30
C LYS A 112 14.33 10.20 -6.93
N ILE A 113 13.00 10.06 -6.99
CA ILE A 113 12.36 8.90 -7.62
C ILE A 113 12.48 9.08 -9.14
N ILE A 114 13.19 8.16 -9.78
CA ILE A 114 13.45 8.17 -11.22
C ILE A 114 13.01 6.84 -11.82
N PHE A 115 12.31 6.91 -12.95
CA PHE A 115 11.92 5.74 -13.73
C PHE A 115 12.75 5.71 -15.00
N TYR A 116 13.37 4.55 -15.27
CA TYR A 116 14.17 4.30 -16.47
C TYR A 116 13.40 3.48 -17.50
#